data_AF-A0A453FCU2-F1
#
_entry.id   AF-A0A453FCU2-F1
#
_cell.length_a   1.000
_cell.length_b   1.000
_cell.length_c   1.000
_cell.angle_alpha   90.00
_cell.angle_beta   90.00
_cell.angle_gamma   90.00
#
_symmetry.space_group_name_H-M   'P 1'
#
loop_
_entity.id
_entity.type
_entity.pdbx_description
1 polymer ?
#
loop_
_entity_poly.entity_id
_entity_poly.type
_entity_poly.pdbx_seq_one_letter_code
_entity_poly.pdbx_strand_id
1 'polypeptide(L)'
;MLLFLWHIWIFNSLNLDWLRRRLEKRIYIPLPSFESRKSLISINLRTVEVATDVNIDEVARRTEGYSGDDLTNVCRDASMNGMRRKIAGKTRDEIKNMSKDDISKDPVAMCDFEEALVKVQKSVSPSDIERHEKWMAEFGSA
;
A
#
# COMPACT_ATOMS: atom_id res chain seq x y z
N MET A 1 15.47 13.07 8.13
CA MET A 1 13.98 13.12 8.23
C MET A 1 13.44 14.56 8.36
N LEU A 2 14.10 15.56 7.77
CA LEU A 2 13.62 16.96 7.72
C LEU A 2 13.65 17.56 6.30
N LEU A 3 14.26 16.86 5.33
CA LEU A 3 14.37 17.32 3.94
C LEU A 3 13.17 16.94 3.05
N PHE A 4 12.36 15.95 3.46
CA PHE A 4 11.21 15.47 2.68
C PHE A 4 9.92 16.26 2.94
N LEU A 5 9.82 16.93 4.09
CA LEU A 5 8.68 17.79 4.45
C LEU A 5 8.76 19.18 3.80
N TRP A 6 9.94 19.62 3.36
CA TRP A 6 10.13 20.94 2.74
C TRP A 6 9.62 21.00 1.29
N HIS A 7 9.68 19.87 0.55
CA HIS A 7 9.25 19.83 -0.85
C HIS A 7 7.73 19.80 -1.03
N ILE A 8 6.99 19.26 -0.06
CA ILE A 8 5.51 19.14 -0.13
C ILE A 8 4.84 20.47 0.24
N TRP A 9 5.44 21.26 1.13
CA TRP A 9 4.84 22.53 1.60
C TRP A 9 4.90 23.66 0.54
N ILE A 10 5.84 23.59 -0.41
CA ILE A 10 5.98 24.58 -1.49
C ILE A 10 4.87 24.45 -2.54
N PHE A 11 4.32 23.25 -2.74
CA PHE A 11 3.37 22.99 -3.83
C PHE A 11 1.96 23.58 -3.60
N ASN A 12 1.53 23.70 -2.34
CA ASN A 12 0.20 24.25 -2.01
C ASN A 12 0.18 25.76 -1.73
N SER A 13 1.34 26.39 -1.49
CA SER A 13 1.44 27.81 -1.11
C SER A 13 1.41 28.77 -2.32
N LEU A 14 1.80 28.32 -3.51
CA LEU A 14 2.23 29.24 -4.58
C LEU A 14 1.24 29.49 -5.73
N ASN A 15 0.01 28.96 -5.70
CA ASN A 15 -1.00 29.22 -6.76
C ASN A 15 -0.37 29.16 -8.18
N LEU A 16 0.31 28.05 -8.48
CA LEU A 16 1.19 27.90 -9.66
C LEU A 16 0.41 27.72 -10.96
N ASP A 17 -0.43 28.70 -11.32
CA ASP A 17 -1.20 28.71 -12.57
C ASP A 17 -0.32 28.64 -13.83
N TRP A 18 0.94 29.07 -13.74
CA TRP A 18 1.90 28.93 -14.83
C TRP A 18 2.27 27.47 -15.15
N LEU A 19 2.27 26.58 -14.15
CA LEU A 19 2.45 25.14 -14.36
C LEU A 19 1.19 24.53 -15.02
N ARG A 20 0.00 25.01 -14.63
CA ARG A 20 -1.29 24.62 -15.25
C ARG A 20 -1.39 24.98 -16.73
N ARG A 21 -0.68 26.02 -17.18
CA ARG A 21 -0.60 26.43 -18.60
C ARG A 21 0.41 25.62 -19.43
N ARG A 22 1.42 25.02 -18.80
CA ARG A 22 2.47 24.24 -19.48
C ARG A 22 2.19 22.73 -19.53
N LEU A 23 1.34 22.22 -18.65
CA LEU A 23 0.88 20.83 -18.67
C LEU A 23 -0.40 20.71 -19.52
N GLU A 24 -0.20 20.46 -20.81
CA GLU A 24 -1.29 20.41 -21.82
C GLU A 24 -2.25 19.23 -21.60
N LYS A 25 -1.72 18.08 -21.14
CA LYS A 25 -2.53 16.88 -20.87
C LYS A 25 -2.73 16.70 -19.37
N ARG A 26 -4.00 16.62 -18.97
CA ARG A 26 -4.42 16.35 -17.58
C ARG A 26 -5.01 14.96 -17.54
N ILE A 27 -4.35 14.05 -16.83
CA ILE A 27 -4.78 12.65 -16.74
C ILE A 27 -5.07 12.36 -15.27
N TYR A 28 -6.29 11.93 -14.99
CA TYR A 28 -6.64 11.35 -13.70
C TYR A 28 -6.38 9.85 -13.73
N ILE A 29 -5.72 9.38 -12.68
CA ILE A 29 -5.44 7.96 -12.47
C ILE A 29 -6.42 7.49 -11.39
N PRO A 30 -7.43 6.68 -11.75
CA PRO A 30 -8.39 6.19 -10.77
C PRO A 30 -7.74 5.17 -9.82
N LEU A 31 -8.46 4.84 -8.75
CA LEU A 31 -8.09 3.71 -7.90
C LEU A 31 -8.05 2.39 -8.68
N PRO A 32 -7.21 1.44 -8.27
CA PRO A 32 -7.03 0.18 -9.00
C PRO A 32 -8.34 -0.65 -9.01
N SER A 33 -8.67 -1.18 -10.20
CA SER A 33 -9.74 -2.17 -10.38
C SER A 33 -9.40 -3.48 -9.65
N PHE A 34 -10.37 -4.38 -9.49
CA PHE A 34 -10.14 -5.68 -8.86
C PHE A 34 -8.96 -6.45 -9.47
N GLU A 35 -8.89 -6.55 -10.80
CA GLU A 35 -7.78 -7.21 -11.50
C GLU A 35 -6.44 -6.49 -11.31
N SER A 36 -6.46 -5.15 -11.28
CA SER A 36 -5.28 -4.36 -10.98
C SER A 36 -4.80 -4.61 -9.54
N ARG A 37 -5.72 -4.72 -8.56
CA ARG A 37 -5.37 -5.04 -7.17
C ARG A 37 -4.77 -6.44 -7.05
N LYS A 38 -5.36 -7.45 -7.70
CA LYS A 38 -4.78 -8.80 -7.77
C LYS A 38 -3.37 -8.79 -8.34
N SER A 39 -3.16 -8.05 -9.42
CA SER A 39 -1.86 -7.90 -10.06
C SER A 39 -0.85 -7.21 -9.13
N LEU A 40 -1.25 -6.13 -8.47
CA LEU A 40 -0.40 -5.42 -7.50
C LEU A 40 -0.02 -6.29 -6.31
N ILE A 41 -0.96 -7.04 -5.75
CA ILE A 41 -0.70 -8.00 -4.66
C ILE A 41 0.28 -9.07 -5.14
N SER A 42 0.05 -9.64 -6.32
CA SER A 42 0.94 -10.67 -6.90
C SER A 42 2.37 -10.13 -7.15
N ILE A 43 2.50 -8.88 -7.60
CA ILE A 43 3.80 -8.22 -7.78
C ILE A 43 4.51 -8.05 -6.43
N ASN A 44 3.79 -7.61 -5.40
CA ASN A 44 4.34 -7.42 -4.05
C ASN A 44 4.79 -8.75 -3.42
N LEU A 45 4.13 -9.87 -3.75
CA LEU A 45 4.45 -11.19 -3.21
C LEU A 45 5.47 -11.97 -4.05
N ARG A 46 5.94 -11.44 -5.18
CA ARG A 46 6.81 -12.19 -6.13
C ARG A 46 8.09 -12.74 -5.50
N THR A 47 8.61 -12.08 -4.47
CA THR A 47 9.85 -12.47 -3.77
C THR A 47 9.60 -13.01 -2.37
N VAL A 48 8.33 -13.26 -2.02
CA VAL A 48 7.90 -13.70 -0.68
C VAL A 48 7.42 -15.15 -0.80
N GLU A 49 7.82 -16.00 0.13
CA GLU A 49 7.25 -17.34 0.23
C GLU A 49 5.83 -17.22 0.77
N VAL A 50 4.86 -17.74 0.02
CA VAL A 50 3.43 -17.66 0.36
C VAL A 50 2.90 -19.07 0.59
N ALA A 51 2.17 -19.26 1.68
CA ALA A 51 1.56 -20.54 2.00
C ALA A 51 0.37 -20.84 1.06
N THR A 52 0.05 -22.13 0.92
CA THR A 52 -0.97 -22.61 -0.02
C THR A 52 -2.40 -22.21 0.33
N ASP A 53 -2.63 -21.76 1.56
CA ASP A 53 -3.92 -21.29 2.06
C ASP A 53 -4.23 -19.84 1.65
N VAL A 54 -3.25 -19.09 1.13
CA VAL A 54 -3.45 -17.69 0.75
C VAL A 54 -4.28 -17.58 -0.52
N ASN A 55 -5.43 -16.92 -0.39
CA ASN A 55 -6.31 -16.61 -1.49
C ASN A 55 -6.17 -15.13 -1.91
N ILE A 56 -5.41 -14.87 -2.97
CA ILE A 56 -5.17 -13.52 -3.50
C ILE A 56 -6.48 -12.84 -3.94
N ASP A 57 -7.42 -13.61 -4.50
CA ASP A 57 -8.71 -13.08 -4.96
C ASP A 57 -9.55 -12.59 -3.78
N GLU A 58 -9.48 -13.29 -2.65
CA GLU A 58 -10.13 -12.87 -1.42
C GLU A 58 -9.52 -11.58 -0.86
N VAL A 59 -8.18 -11.50 -0.81
CA VAL A 59 -7.50 -10.28 -0.39
C VAL A 59 -7.89 -9.11 -1.29
N ALA A 60 -7.87 -9.29 -2.61
CA ALA A 60 -8.22 -8.24 -3.57
C ALA A 60 -9.68 -7.78 -3.49
N ARG A 61 -10.61 -8.67 -3.11
CA ARG A 61 -12.01 -8.32 -2.83
C ARG A 61 -12.12 -7.46 -1.58
N ARG A 62 -11.43 -7.83 -0.50
CA ARG A 62 -11.46 -7.09 0.78
C ARG A 62 -10.76 -5.74 0.73
N THR A 63 -9.83 -5.54 -0.21
CA THR A 63 -9.10 -4.28 -0.40
C THR A 63 -9.76 -3.32 -1.40
N GLU A 64 -11.10 -3.35 -1.53
CA GLU A 64 -11.79 -2.38 -2.37
C GLU A 64 -11.61 -0.94 -1.85
N GLY A 65 -11.29 0.00 -2.75
CA GLY A 65 -11.01 1.39 -2.40
C GLY A 65 -9.62 1.64 -1.82
N TYR A 66 -8.74 0.64 -1.79
CA TYR A 66 -7.34 0.81 -1.42
C TYR A 66 -6.56 1.44 -2.58
N SER A 67 -5.63 2.33 -2.25
CA SER A 67 -4.62 2.82 -3.19
C SER A 67 -3.52 1.76 -3.42
N GLY A 68 -2.67 1.98 -4.43
CA GLY A 68 -1.51 1.11 -4.66
C GLY A 68 -0.53 1.09 -3.48
N ASP A 69 -0.41 2.21 -2.75
CA ASP A 69 0.41 2.29 -1.54
C ASP A 69 -0.20 1.47 -0.40
N ASP A 70 -1.52 1.59 -0.18
CA ASP A 70 -2.21 0.82 0.86
C ASP A 70 -2.05 -0.69 0.63
N LEU A 71 -2.17 -1.17 -0.61
CA LEU A 71 -1.95 -2.58 -0.95
C LEU A 71 -0.53 -3.05 -0.67
N THR A 72 0.45 -2.20 -0.98
CA THR A 72 1.87 -2.46 -0.68
C THR A 72 2.08 -2.55 0.83
N ASN A 73 1.45 -1.66 1.60
CA ASN A 73 1.50 -1.68 3.06
C ASN A 73 0.83 -2.94 3.64
N VAL A 74 -0.31 -3.39 3.10
CA VAL A 74 -0.94 -4.66 3.49
C VAL A 74 0.02 -5.84 3.27
N CYS A 75 0.59 -5.97 2.06
CA CYS A 75 1.50 -7.08 1.74
C CYS A 75 2.75 -7.06 2.63
N ARG A 76 3.29 -5.87 2.87
CA ARG A 76 4.46 -5.68 3.74
C ARG A 76 4.15 -6.02 5.20
N ASP A 77 3.00 -5.59 5.72
CA ASP A 77 2.61 -5.88 7.09
C ASP A 77 2.36 -7.38 7.31
N ALA A 78 1.66 -8.02 6.37
CA ALA A 78 1.44 -9.47 6.36
C ALA A 78 2.78 -10.23 6.34
N SER A 79 3.73 -9.82 5.49
CA SER A 79 5.06 -10.43 5.41
C SER A 79 5.87 -10.31 6.72
N MET A 80 5.50 -9.38 7.60
CA MET A 80 6.19 -9.17 8.87
C MET A 80 5.49 -9.81 10.06
N ASN A 81 4.25 -10.27 9.92
CA ASN A 81 3.48 -10.85 11.02
C ASN A 81 4.07 -12.20 11.49
N GLY A 82 4.54 -13.06 10.58
CA GLY A 82 5.27 -14.29 10.94
C GLY A 82 6.50 -14.02 11.80
N MET A 83 7.34 -13.08 11.38
CA MET A 83 8.50 -12.63 12.18
C MET A 83 8.07 -12.08 13.55
N ARG A 84 7.05 -11.21 13.60
CA ARG A 84 6.55 -10.60 14.84
C ARG A 84 6.07 -11.67 15.83
N ARG A 85 5.38 -12.72 15.37
CA ARG A 85 4.97 -13.85 16.21
C ARG A 85 6.16 -14.60 16.81
N LYS A 86 7.20 -14.85 16.01
CA LYS A 86 8.40 -15.59 16.46
C LYS A 86 9.20 -14.85 17.53
N ILE A 87 9.23 -13.51 17.47
CA ILE A 87 9.95 -12.68 18.44
C ILE A 87 9.07 -12.26 19.64
N ALA A 88 7.75 -12.46 19.57
CA ALA A 88 6.85 -12.10 20.65
C ALA A 88 7.21 -12.88 21.93
N GLY A 89 7.35 -12.15 23.04
CA GLY A 89 7.70 -12.73 24.35
C GLY A 89 9.17 -13.11 24.53
N LYS A 90 10.04 -12.88 23.54
CA LYS A 90 11.49 -13.10 23.65
C LYS A 90 12.22 -11.83 24.11
N THR A 91 13.28 -12.01 24.89
CA THR A 91 14.21 -10.96 25.27
C THR A 91 15.12 -10.58 24.10
N ARG A 92 15.75 -9.40 24.17
CA ARG A 92 16.66 -8.91 23.12
C ARG A 92 17.81 -9.87 22.84
N ASP A 93 18.35 -10.53 23.87
CA ASP A 93 19.48 -11.44 23.74
C ASP A 93 19.05 -12.77 23.11
N GLU A 94 17.85 -13.26 23.42
CA GLU A 94 17.26 -14.41 22.74
C GLU A 94 17.02 -14.13 21.26
N ILE A 95 16.49 -12.95 20.90
CA ILE A 95 16.26 -12.56 19.50
C ILE A 95 17.57 -12.49 18.72
N LYS A 96 18.66 -11.98 19.33
CA LYS A 96 19.98 -11.91 18.69
C LYS A 96 20.58 -13.29 18.42
N ASN A 97 20.26 -14.27 19.26
CA ASN A 97 20.77 -15.64 19.14
C ASN A 97 19.95 -16.50 18.17
N MET A 98 18.84 -15.99 17.65
CA MET A 98 18.05 -16.70 16.63
C MET A 98 18.76 -16.68 15.27
N SER A 99 18.69 -17.81 14.57
CA SER A 99 19.12 -17.89 13.17
C SER A 99 18.26 -16.97 12.30
N LYS A 100 18.91 -16.17 11.44
CA LYS A 100 18.20 -15.34 10.45
C LYS A 100 17.37 -16.20 9.48
N ASP A 101 17.81 -17.42 9.22
CA ASP A 101 17.15 -18.35 8.30
C ASP A 101 15.83 -18.86 8.88
N ASP A 102 15.77 -19.12 10.20
CA ASP A 102 14.55 -19.56 10.86
C ASP A 102 13.47 -18.47 10.90
N ILE A 103 13.89 -17.21 10.87
CA ILE A 103 13.00 -16.05 10.84
C ILE A 103 12.53 -15.76 9.41
N SER A 104 13.42 -15.90 8.42
CA SER A 104 13.17 -15.45 7.04
C SER A 104 12.41 -16.45 6.17
N LYS A 105 12.42 -17.75 6.53
CA LYS A 105 11.77 -18.83 5.76
C LYS A 105 10.34 -19.16 6.23
N ASP A 106 9.70 -18.27 6.99
CA ASP A 106 8.30 -18.48 7.37
C ASP A 106 7.41 -18.07 6.19
N PRO A 107 6.65 -18.98 5.58
CA PRO A 107 5.76 -18.60 4.51
C PRO A 107 4.62 -17.75 5.06
N VAL A 108 4.25 -16.71 4.31
CA VAL A 108 3.12 -15.82 4.66
C VAL A 108 1.82 -16.59 4.47
N ALA A 109 1.04 -16.72 5.54
CA ALA A 109 -0.23 -17.44 5.56
C ALA A 109 -1.42 -16.50 5.49
N MET A 110 -2.63 -17.04 5.29
CA MET A 110 -3.83 -16.21 5.17
C MET A 110 -4.13 -15.42 6.45
N CYS A 111 -3.79 -15.98 7.62
CA CYS A 111 -3.95 -15.29 8.91
C CYS A 111 -3.10 -14.01 9.01
N ASP A 112 -1.94 -13.95 8.34
CA ASP A 112 -1.09 -12.77 8.29
C ASP A 112 -1.78 -11.62 7.53
N PHE A 113 -2.47 -11.96 6.44
CA PHE A 113 -3.28 -11.01 5.68
C PHE A 113 -4.49 -10.55 6.46
N GLU A 114 -5.16 -11.44 7.19
CA GLU A 114 -6.30 -11.06 8.04
C GLU A 114 -5.91 -10.04 9.09
N GLU A 115 -4.77 -10.25 9.77
CA GLU A 115 -4.24 -9.30 10.75
C GLU A 115 -3.82 -7.97 10.11
N ALA A 116 -3.16 -8.03 8.94
CA ALA A 116 -2.75 -6.83 8.20
C ALA A 116 -3.95 -5.99 7.74
N LEU A 117 -5.02 -6.64 7.24
CA LEU A 117 -6.23 -5.98 6.76
C LEU A 117 -7.02 -5.27 7.88
N VAL A 118 -6.87 -5.71 9.13
CA VAL A 118 -7.46 -5.02 10.29
C VAL A 118 -6.66 -3.76 10.64
N LYS A 119 -5.34 -3.79 10.49
CA LYS A 119 -4.45 -2.69 10.88
C LYS A 119 -4.36 -1.60 9.82
N VAL A 120 -4.24 -1.98 8.55
CA VAL A 120 -4.03 -1.03 7.45
C VAL A 120 -5.35 -0.36 7.10
N GLN A 121 -5.37 0.97 7.17
CA GLN A 121 -6.52 1.79 6.81
C GLN A 121 -6.37 2.31 5.38
N LYS A 122 -7.49 2.59 4.73
CA LYS A 122 -7.51 3.23 3.41
C LYS A 122 -7.01 4.66 3.56
N SER A 123 -6.05 5.06 2.72
CA SER A 123 -5.54 6.44 2.73
C SER A 123 -6.44 7.41 1.94
N VAL A 124 -7.23 6.89 1.00
CA VAL A 124 -8.08 7.71 0.12
C VAL A 124 -9.52 7.67 0.59
N SER A 125 -10.09 8.86 0.87
CA SER A 125 -11.50 8.99 1.24
C SER A 125 -12.41 9.03 0.01
N PRO A 126 -13.68 8.60 0.10
CA PRO A 126 -14.64 8.76 -0.99
C PRO A 126 -14.84 10.21 -1.43
N SER A 127 -14.76 11.16 -0.49
CA SER A 127 -14.83 12.59 -0.80
C SER A 127 -13.67 13.11 -1.65
N ASP A 128 -12.46 12.55 -1.46
CA ASP A 128 -11.31 12.92 -2.29
C ASP A 128 -11.51 12.43 -3.73
N ILE A 129 -12.05 11.21 -3.90
CA ILE A 129 -12.37 10.64 -5.21
C ILE A 129 -13.36 11.56 -5.94
N GLU A 130 -14.49 11.89 -5.29
CA GLU A 130 -15.52 12.76 -5.87
C GLU A 130 -14.97 14.13 -6.26
N ARG A 131 -14.11 14.72 -5.42
CA ARG A 131 -13.44 15.99 -5.72
C ARG A 131 -12.58 15.89 -6.97
N HIS A 132 -11.83 14.81 -7.15
CA HIS A 132 -10.97 14.62 -8.31
C HIS A 132 -11.77 14.35 -9.59
N GLU A 133 -12.85 13.57 -9.50
CA GLU A 133 -13.76 13.33 -10.62
C GLU A 133 -14.44 14.61 -11.09
N LYS A 134 -14.96 15.42 -10.16
CA LYS A 134 -15.53 16.75 -10.48
C LYS A 134 -14.50 17.66 -11.14
N TRP A 135 -13.30 17.71 -10.59
CA TRP A 135 -12.22 18.53 -11.16
C TRP A 135 -11.84 18.08 -12.58
N MET A 136 -11.84 16.77 -12.84
CA MET A 136 -11.60 16.23 -14.18
C MET A 136 -12.74 16.51 -15.15
N ALA A 137 -13.99 16.49 -14.70
CA ALA A 137 -15.11 16.87 -15.54
C ALA A 137 -15.06 18.35 -15.93
N GLU A 138 -14.62 19.23 -15.01
CA GLU A 138 -14.50 20.67 -15.25
C GLU A 138 -13.28 21.08 -16.06
N PHE A 139 -12.14 20.38 -15.88
CA PHE A 139 -10.84 20.82 -16.41
C PHE A 139 -10.05 19.75 -17.17
N GLY A 140 -10.63 18.57 -17.41
CA GLY A 140 -10.01 17.51 -18.18
C GLY A 140 -9.82 17.92 -19.63
N SER A 141 -8.61 17.75 -20.16
CA SER A 141 -8.36 17.85 -21.60
C SER A 141 -8.71 16.51 -22.26
N ALA A 142 -9.60 16.54 -23.26
CA ALA A 142 -9.94 15.39 -24.10
C ALA A 142 -8.77 14.96 -24.99
#